data_AF-A0A6A2YGT7-F1
#
_entry.id   AF-A0A6A2YGT7-F1
#
_cell.length_a   1.000
_cell.length_b   1.000
_cell.length_c   1.000
_cell.angle_alpha   90.00
_cell.angle_beta   90.00
_cell.angle_gamma   90.00
#
_symmetry.space_group_name_H-M   'P 1'
#
loop_
_entity.id
_entity.type
_entity.pdbx_description
1 polymer ?
#
loop_
_entity_poly.entity_id
_entity_poly.type
_entity_poly.pdbx_seq_one_letter_code
_entity_poly.pdbx_strand_id
1 'polypeptide(L)'
;MSWWGIYLARRRQRKWLICRVWRHVLHKGDIAIDATCGNGYDTVAMLKMLADESGRGRVYGMDIQTEALENTSSVLDKTVTQKEKELVKLFPICHSRMDEVLPENTAVREELETVEGFASGLCVDGWICCKFQMLNRPLAPVLVFIFKR
;
A
#
# COMPACT_ATOMS: atom_id res chain seq x y z
N MET A 1 5.73 2.92 32.77
CA MET A 1 4.97 2.60 31.53
C MET A 1 5.98 2.44 30.40
N SER A 2 6.09 1.23 29.83
CA SER A 2 7.19 0.88 28.94
C SER A 2 7.07 1.57 27.58
N TRP A 3 8.19 2.16 27.12
CA TRP A 3 8.33 2.76 25.79
C TRP A 3 7.91 1.80 24.66
N TRP A 4 8.04 0.50 24.88
CA TRP A 4 7.57 -0.57 23.99
C TRP A 4 6.06 -0.55 23.75
N GLY A 5 5.24 -0.30 24.77
CA GLY A 5 3.78 -0.24 24.63
C GLY A 5 3.33 0.95 23.78
N ILE A 6 3.97 2.11 23.96
CA ILE A 6 3.70 3.33 23.19
C ILE A 6 4.15 3.16 21.73
N TYR A 7 5.31 2.55 21.50
CA TYR A 7 5.84 2.31 20.15
C TYR A 7 4.97 1.32 19.35
N LEU A 8 4.54 0.21 19.98
CA LEU A 8 3.63 -0.76 19.37
C LEU A 8 2.25 -0.16 19.08
N ALA A 9 1.69 0.65 19.99
CA ALA A 9 0.43 1.36 19.77
C ALA A 9 0.52 2.33 18.58
N ARG A 10 1.62 3.08 18.46
CA ARG A 10 1.86 3.99 17.33
C ARG A 10 2.00 3.25 15.99
N ARG A 11 2.67 2.08 15.94
CA ARG A 11 2.71 1.23 14.73
C ARG A 11 1.33 0.74 14.33
N ARG A 12 0.51 0.33 15.30
CA ARG A 12 -0.86 -0.16 15.08
C ARG A 12 -1.78 0.93 14.52
N GLN A 13 -1.64 2.17 14.99
CA GLN A 13 -2.38 3.32 14.46
C GLN A 13 -1.93 3.72 13.03
N ARG A 14 -0.63 3.71 12.73
CA ARG A 14 -0.11 4.00 11.38
C ARG A 14 -0.63 3.01 10.35
N LYS A 15 -0.56 1.72 10.65
CA LYS A 15 -1.05 0.67 9.75
C LYS A 15 -2.56 0.76 9.52
N TRP A 16 -3.33 1.11 10.56
CA TRP A 16 -4.77 1.33 10.44
C TRP A 16 -5.14 2.50 9.51
N LEU A 17 -4.38 3.60 9.57
CA LEU A 17 -4.60 4.76 8.70
C LEU A 17 -4.31 4.46 7.23
N ILE A 18 -3.18 3.81 6.94
CA ILE A 18 -2.82 3.39 5.58
C ILE A 18 -3.89 2.46 5.00
N CYS A 19 -4.31 1.45 5.75
CA CYS A 19 -5.41 0.57 5.32
C CYS A 19 -6.73 1.34 5.10
N ARG A 20 -6.98 2.42 5.85
CA ARG A 20 -8.17 3.25 5.67
C ARG A 20 -8.08 4.09 4.39
N VAL A 21 -6.91 4.65 4.07
CA VAL A 21 -6.68 5.34 2.80
C VAL A 21 -6.84 4.36 1.64
N TRP A 22 -6.17 3.21 1.68
CA TRP A 22 -6.29 2.17 0.64
C TRP A 22 -7.73 1.76 0.38
N ARG A 23 -8.58 1.64 1.40
CA ARG A 23 -10.00 1.35 1.23
C ARG A 23 -10.79 2.40 0.43
N HIS A 24 -10.30 3.62 0.31
CA HIS A 24 -10.93 4.67 -0.49
C HIS A 24 -10.33 4.77 -1.90
N VAL A 25 -9.09 4.30 -2.09
CA VAL A 25 -8.35 4.40 -3.36
C VAL A 25 -8.45 3.11 -4.19
N LEU A 26 -8.39 1.95 -3.52
CA LEU A 26 -8.39 0.64 -4.15
C LEU A 26 -9.81 0.11 -4.30
N HIS A 27 -10.17 -0.24 -5.53
CA HIS A 27 -11.40 -0.92 -5.86
C HIS A 27 -11.14 -2.35 -6.31
N LYS A 28 -12.18 -3.18 -6.20
CA LYS A 28 -12.15 -4.56 -6.71
C LYS A 28 -11.79 -4.55 -8.20
N GLY A 29 -10.85 -5.42 -8.58
CA GLY A 29 -10.36 -5.49 -9.95
C GLY A 29 -9.19 -4.55 -10.28
N ASP A 30 -8.81 -3.63 -9.38
CA ASP A 30 -7.64 -2.76 -9.59
C ASP A 30 -6.32 -3.55 -9.48
N ILE A 31 -5.25 -2.93 -9.97
CA ILE A 31 -3.88 -3.41 -9.82
C ILE A 31 -3.20 -2.58 -8.72
N ALA A 32 -2.59 -3.24 -7.74
CA ALA A 32 -1.75 -2.57 -6.74
C ALA A 32 -0.32 -3.10 -6.76
N ILE A 33 0.60 -2.24 -6.32
CA ILE A 33 2.02 -2.53 -6.26
C ILE A 33 2.47 -2.40 -4.81
N ASP A 34 2.96 -3.50 -4.25
CA ASP A 34 3.67 -3.50 -2.97
C ASP A 34 5.17 -3.37 -3.24
N ALA A 35 5.66 -2.13 -3.25
CA ALA A 35 7.04 -1.81 -3.59
C ALA A 35 8.08 -2.25 -2.53
N THR A 36 7.63 -2.72 -1.37
CA THR A 36 8.47 -3.16 -0.24
C THR A 36 7.78 -4.28 0.54
N CYS A 37 7.54 -5.44 -0.11
CA CYS A 37 6.61 -6.43 0.44
C CYS A 37 7.06 -7.04 1.79
N GLY A 38 8.37 -7.12 2.08
CA GLY A 38 8.86 -7.43 3.42
C GLY A 38 8.26 -8.72 4.01
N ASN A 39 7.45 -8.60 5.08
CA ASN A 39 6.78 -9.75 5.72
C ASN A 39 5.44 -10.15 5.05
N GLY A 40 5.01 -9.49 3.98
CA GLY A 40 3.84 -9.84 3.18
C GLY A 40 2.48 -9.44 3.74
N TYR A 41 2.41 -8.82 4.92
CA TYR A 41 1.13 -8.41 5.51
C TYR A 41 0.39 -7.35 4.69
N ASP A 42 1.15 -6.44 4.07
CA ASP A 42 0.57 -5.35 3.28
C ASP A 42 0.12 -5.88 1.91
N THR A 43 0.92 -6.76 1.30
CA THR A 43 0.56 -7.55 0.11
C THR A 43 -0.78 -8.30 0.31
N VAL A 44 -0.95 -9.00 1.43
CA VAL A 44 -2.19 -9.71 1.75
C VAL A 44 -3.36 -8.73 1.96
N ALA A 45 -3.12 -7.60 2.63
CA ALA A 45 -4.16 -6.61 2.86
C ALA A 45 -4.66 -6.01 1.54
N MET A 46 -3.77 -5.65 0.63
CA MET A 46 -4.10 -5.18 -0.71
C MET A 46 -4.84 -6.25 -1.51
N LEU A 47 -4.34 -7.48 -1.53
CA LEU A 47 -4.99 -8.60 -2.22
C LEU A 47 -6.45 -8.78 -1.78
N LYS A 48 -6.72 -8.76 -0.47
CA LYS A 48 -8.09 -8.89 0.07
C LYS A 48 -9.01 -7.73 -0.32
N MET A 49 -8.48 -6.56 -0.64
CA MET A 49 -9.28 -5.42 -1.10
C MET A 49 -9.58 -5.51 -2.60
N LEU A 50 -8.63 -6.02 -3.39
CA LEU A 50 -8.70 -6.07 -4.85
C LEU A 50 -9.37 -7.32 -5.39
N ALA A 51 -9.25 -8.44 -4.67
CA ALA A 51 -9.77 -9.73 -5.09
C ALA A 51 -11.30 -9.70 -5.16
N ASP A 52 -11.81 -10.19 -6.29
CA ASP A 52 -13.22 -10.39 -6.53
C ASP A 52 -13.44 -11.63 -7.40
N GLU A 53 -14.70 -11.96 -7.66
CA GLU A 53 -15.06 -13.12 -8.46
C GLU A 53 -14.62 -12.99 -9.92
N SER A 54 -14.39 -11.76 -10.40
CA SER A 54 -13.93 -11.49 -11.78
C SER A 54 -12.47 -11.90 -12.01
N GLY A 55 -11.67 -12.06 -10.95
CA GLY A 55 -10.26 -12.45 -11.05
C GLY A 55 -9.38 -11.42 -11.76
N ARG A 56 -9.85 -10.18 -11.92
CA ARG A 56 -9.10 -9.12 -12.61
C ARG A 56 -8.06 -8.44 -11.73
N GLY A 57 -8.34 -8.36 -10.42
CA GLY A 57 -7.49 -7.68 -9.46
C GLY A 57 -6.13 -8.36 -9.34
N ARG A 58 -5.05 -7.57 -9.23
CA ARG A 58 -3.68 -8.10 -9.15
C ARG A 58 -2.85 -7.33 -8.14
N VAL A 59 -1.95 -8.03 -7.46
CA VAL A 59 -0.93 -7.42 -6.60
C VAL A 59 0.45 -7.80 -7.10
N TYR A 60 1.29 -6.80 -7.34
CA TYR A 60 2.69 -6.97 -7.70
C TYR A 60 3.55 -6.62 -6.50
N GLY A 61 4.12 -7.62 -5.85
CA GLY A 61 5.02 -7.44 -4.70
C GLY A 61 6.48 -7.41 -5.15
N MET A 62 7.25 -6.48 -4.60
CA MET A 62 8.67 -6.30 -4.90
C MET A 62 9.47 -6.18 -3.61
N ASP A 63 10.61 -6.86 -3.58
CA ASP A 63 11.65 -6.66 -2.59
C ASP A 63 13.00 -7.10 -3.17
N ILE A 64 14.08 -6.45 -2.76
CA ILE A 64 15.44 -6.84 -3.16
C ILE A 64 15.87 -8.09 -2.40
N GLN A 65 15.34 -8.30 -1.19
CA GLN A 65 15.74 -9.37 -0.31
C GLN A 65 14.92 -10.64 -0.60
N THR A 66 15.58 -11.73 -0.97
CA THR A 66 14.92 -13.03 -1.20
C THR A 66 14.13 -13.50 0.01
N GLU A 67 14.66 -13.30 1.22
CA GLU A 67 13.98 -13.63 2.49
C GLU A 67 12.61 -12.94 2.61
N ALA A 68 12.48 -11.68 2.17
CA ALA A 68 11.21 -10.97 2.18
C ALA A 68 10.18 -11.60 1.24
N LEU A 69 10.61 -12.06 0.07
CA LEU A 69 9.73 -12.74 -0.88
C LEU A 69 9.30 -14.11 -0.36
N GLU A 70 10.22 -14.86 0.27
CA GLU A 70 9.93 -16.14 0.91
C GLU A 70 8.93 -15.98 2.06
N ASN A 71 9.16 -14.98 2.92
CA ASN A 71 8.25 -14.64 4.01
C ASN A 71 6.86 -14.25 3.47
N THR A 72 6.83 -13.41 2.44
CA THR A 72 5.59 -12.98 1.79
C THR A 72 4.83 -14.16 1.17
N SER A 73 5.52 -15.05 0.45
CA SER A 73 4.92 -16.27 -0.09
C SER A 73 4.39 -17.18 1.02
N SER A 74 5.17 -17.40 2.10
CA SER A 74 4.75 -18.23 3.22
C SER A 74 3.49 -17.69 3.91
N VAL A 75 3.38 -16.37 4.04
CA VAL A 75 2.20 -15.72 4.61
C VAL A 75 0.99 -15.84 3.67
N LEU A 76 1.18 -15.69 2.36
CA LEU A 76 0.12 -15.91 1.37
C LEU A 76 -0.39 -17.34 1.43
N ASP A 77 0.49 -18.34 1.44
CA ASP A 77 0.16 -19.76 1.51
C ASP A 77 -0.71 -20.12 2.72
N LYS A 78 -0.50 -19.44 3.84
CA LYS A 78 -1.25 -19.68 5.09
C LYS A 78 -2.56 -18.92 5.16
N THR A 79 -2.72 -17.82 4.41
CA THR A 79 -3.75 -16.81 4.67
C THR A 79 -4.80 -16.70 3.57
N VAL A 80 -4.48 -17.08 2.34
CA VAL A 80 -5.36 -16.92 1.17
C VAL A 80 -5.54 -18.24 0.43
N THR A 81 -6.60 -18.31 -0.38
CA THR A 81 -6.86 -19.48 -1.22
C THR A 81 -5.88 -19.56 -2.38
N GLN A 82 -5.73 -20.74 -2.98
CA GLN A 82 -4.86 -20.93 -4.15
C GLN A 82 -5.23 -19.99 -5.31
N LYS A 83 -6.54 -19.77 -5.52
CA LYS A 83 -7.05 -18.87 -6.56
C LYS A 83 -6.68 -17.40 -6.30
N GLU A 84 -6.71 -16.97 -5.03
CA GLU A 84 -6.28 -15.62 -4.67
C GLU A 84 -4.76 -15.48 -4.76
N LYS A 85 -4.00 -16.53 -4.45
CA LYS A 85 -2.54 -16.54 -4.58
C LYS A 85 -2.09 -16.30 -6.03
N GLU A 86 -2.81 -16.83 -7.01
CA GLU A 86 -2.55 -16.61 -8.45
C GLU A 86 -2.70 -15.14 -8.88
N LEU A 87 -3.40 -14.33 -8.09
CA LEU A 87 -3.52 -12.88 -8.31
C LEU A 87 -2.29 -12.10 -7.84
N VAL A 88 -1.35 -12.75 -7.16
CA VAL A 88 -0.12 -12.13 -6.66
C VAL A 88 1.08 -12.58 -7.47
N LYS A 89 1.92 -11.62 -7.89
CA LYS A 89 3.23 -11.89 -8.47
C LYS A 89 4.30 -11.19 -7.65
N LEU A 90 5.33 -11.95 -7.25
CA LEU A 90 6.45 -11.47 -6.45
C LEU A 90 7.70 -11.36 -7.32
N PHE A 91 8.43 -10.25 -7.20
CA PHE A 91 9.62 -9.97 -8.01
C PHE A 91 10.82 -9.62 -7.13
N PRO A 92 11.98 -10.26 -7.34
CA PRO A 92 13.22 -9.97 -6.62
C PRO A 92 13.93 -8.74 -7.19
N ILE A 93 13.25 -7.60 -7.19
CA ILE A 93 13.77 -6.35 -7.77
C ILE A 93 13.52 -5.15 -6.86
N CYS A 94 14.29 -4.09 -7.10
CA CYS A 94 14.04 -2.79 -6.50
C CYS A 94 12.83 -2.11 -7.15
N HIS A 95 12.07 -1.36 -6.36
CA HIS A 95 10.98 -0.50 -6.85
C HIS A 95 11.42 0.53 -7.89
N SER A 96 12.71 0.83 -8.00
CA SER A 96 13.26 1.70 -9.06
C SER A 96 13.15 1.10 -10.47
N ARG A 97 12.81 -0.19 -10.59
CA ARG A 97 12.63 -0.93 -11.87
C ARG A 97 11.17 -1.35 -12.08
N MET A 98 10.23 -0.65 -11.46
CA MET A 98 8.80 -0.96 -11.49
C MET A 98 8.21 -0.98 -12.90
N ASP A 99 8.74 -0.14 -13.81
CA ASP A 99 8.32 -0.09 -15.21
C ASP A 99 8.53 -1.42 -15.97
N GLU A 100 9.45 -2.27 -15.50
CA GLU A 100 9.70 -3.59 -16.10
C GLU A 100 8.67 -4.65 -15.68
N VAL A 101 7.90 -4.37 -14.64
CA VAL A 101 6.94 -5.32 -14.04
C VAL A 101 5.52 -5.04 -14.47
N LEU A 102 5.20 -3.77 -14.73
CA LEU A 102 3.84 -3.37 -15.05
C LEU A 102 3.47 -3.73 -16.50
N PRO A 103 2.26 -4.28 -16.73
CA PRO A 103 1.75 -4.45 -18.09
C PRO A 103 1.75 -3.12 -18.84
N GLU A 104 2.10 -3.16 -20.13
CA GLU A 104 1.92 -2.04 -21.03
C GLU A 104 0.46 -1.53 -20.93
N ASN A 105 0.28 -0.21 -20.84
CA ASN A 105 -1.02 0.44 -20.68
C ASN A 105 -1.67 0.34 -19.29
N THR A 106 -0.90 0.07 -18.22
CA THR A 106 -1.41 0.19 -16.85
C THR A 106 -1.65 1.67 -16.49
N ALA A 107 -2.91 2.05 -16.34
CA ALA A 107 -3.28 3.38 -15.85
C ALA A 107 -2.89 3.50 -14.36
N VAL A 108 -1.71 4.03 -14.10
CA VAL A 108 -1.30 4.43 -12.75
C VAL A 108 -2.14 5.65 -12.37
N ARG A 109 -3.03 5.50 -11.38
CA ARG A 109 -3.83 6.62 -10.89
C ARG A 109 -2.92 7.60 -10.16
N GLU A 110 -3.10 8.90 -10.38
CA GLU A 110 -2.40 9.93 -9.61
C GLU A 110 -2.84 9.84 -8.13
N GLU A 111 -1.97 9.26 -7.31
CA GLU A 111 -2.27 8.99 -5.89
C GLU A 111 -2.52 10.28 -5.11
N LEU A 112 -1.95 11.41 -5.55
CA LEU A 112 -1.99 12.67 -4.82
C LEU A 112 -3.40 13.25 -4.70
N GLU A 113 -4.14 13.38 -5.81
CA GLU A 113 -5.50 13.94 -5.78
C GLU A 113 -6.45 13.09 -4.91
N THR A 114 -6.29 11.77 -4.96
CA THR A 114 -7.13 10.85 -4.17
C THR A 114 -6.80 10.95 -2.67
N VAL A 115 -5.51 11.04 -2.32
CA VAL A 115 -5.06 11.22 -0.93
C VAL A 115 -5.51 12.59 -0.40
N GLU A 116 -5.43 13.64 -1.21
CA GLU A 116 -5.92 14.98 -0.87
C GLU A 116 -7.44 14.99 -0.68
N GLY A 117 -8.19 14.36 -1.58
CA GLY A 117 -9.64 14.17 -1.45
C GLY A 117 -10.01 13.45 -0.16
N PHE A 118 -9.35 12.34 0.16
CA PHE A 118 -9.54 11.63 1.43
C PHE A 118 -9.22 12.51 2.64
N ALA A 119 -8.08 13.20 2.63
CA ALA A 119 -7.65 14.05 3.74
C ALA A 119 -8.62 15.23 3.96
N SER A 120 -9.16 15.80 2.88
CA SER A 120 -10.13 16.90 2.94
C SER A 120 -11.47 16.50 3.59
N GLY A 121 -11.83 15.22 3.53
CA GLY A 121 -13.05 14.68 4.15
C GLY A 121 -12.90 14.31 5.63
N LEU A 122 -11.72 14.42 6.22
CA LEU A 122 -11.49 14.09 7.64
C LEU A 122 -11.95 15.23 8.56
N CYS A 123 -12.61 14.88 9.67
CA CYS A 123 -13.06 15.85 10.66
C CYS A 123 -11.88 16.56 11.35
N VAL A 124 -11.88 17.89 11.30
CA VAL A 124 -10.82 18.77 11.85
C VAL A 124 -10.66 18.67 13.38
N ASP A 125 -11.70 18.24 14.09
CA ASP A 125 -11.64 18.09 15.55
C ASP A 125 -10.78 16.88 15.96
N GLY A 126 -10.74 15.84 15.13
CA GLY A 126 -10.04 14.57 15.42
C GLY A 126 -8.80 14.32 14.58
N TRP A 127 -8.57 15.11 13.53
CA TRP A 127 -7.50 14.88 12.55
C TRP A 127 -6.77 16.16 12.19
N ILE A 128 -5.46 16.04 12.00
CA ILE A 128 -4.56 17.07 11.47
C ILE A 128 -4.00 16.54 10.15
N CYS A 129 -4.23 17.26 9.07
CA CYS A 129 -3.69 16.94 7.75
C CYS A 129 -2.80 18.09 7.25
N CYS A 130 -1.58 17.79 6.83
CA CYS A 130 -0.63 18.78 6.30
C CYS A 130 -0.06 18.31 4.96
N LYS A 131 -0.03 19.20 3.97
CA LYS A 131 0.62 18.97 2.67
C LYS A 131 1.89 19.82 2.56
N PHE A 132 3.01 19.21 2.18
CA PHE A 132 4.28 19.87 1.91
C PHE A 132 4.66 19.65 0.45
N GLN A 133 4.80 20.75 -0.29
CA GLN A 133 5.17 20.76 -1.70
C GLN A 133 6.30 21.77 -1.93
N MET A 134 7.35 21.36 -2.66
CA MET A 134 8.44 22.26 -3.03
C MET A 134 8.05 23.08 -4.26
N LEU A 135 7.83 24.38 -4.10
CA LEU A 135 7.42 25.27 -5.20
C LEU A 135 8.52 25.47 -6.25
N ASN A 136 9.80 25.37 -5.83
CA ASN A 136 10.96 25.53 -6.71
C ASN A 136 11.47 24.21 -7.33
N ARG A 137 10.84 23.08 -7.00
CA ARG A 137 11.18 21.75 -7.54
C ARG A 137 9.90 20.99 -7.88
N PRO A 138 9.29 21.24 -9.05
CA PRO A 138 7.97 20.70 -9.39
C PRO A 138 7.95 19.17 -9.53
N LEU A 139 9.11 18.53 -9.75
CA LEU A 139 9.26 17.07 -9.81
C LEU A 139 9.56 16.43 -8.44
N ALA A 140 9.71 17.22 -7.37
CA ALA A 140 9.93 16.67 -6.04
C ALA A 140 8.63 16.03 -5.50
N PRO A 141 8.73 14.90 -4.77
CA PRO A 141 7.55 14.28 -4.18
C PRO A 141 6.77 15.24 -3.27
N VAL A 142 5.45 15.22 -3.39
CA VAL A 142 4.55 15.92 -2.47
C VAL A 142 4.36 15.04 -1.23
N LEU A 143 4.63 15.59 -0.05
CA LEU A 143 4.47 14.88 1.22
C LEU A 143 3.14 15.26 1.86
N VAL A 144 2.26 14.29 2.09
CA VAL A 144 1.01 14.47 2.83
C VAL A 144 1.11 13.74 4.17
N PHE A 145 0.98 14.48 5.26
CA PHE A 145 0.94 13.95 6.63
C PHE A 145 -0.49 13.97 7.13
N ILE A 146 -1.00 12.83 7.55
CA ILE A 146 -2.32 12.69 8.18
C ILE A 146 -2.11 12.13 9.59
N PHE A 147 -2.57 12.85 10.60
CA PHE A 147 -2.37 12.54 12.00
C PHE A 147 -3.70 12.55 12.75
N LYS A 148 -3.96 11.51 13.55
CA LYS A 148 -5.12 11.46 14.44
C LYS A 148 -4.74 12.10 15.79
N ARG A 149 -5.52 13.09 16.23
CA ARG A 149 -5.35 13.75 17.53
C ARG A 149 -5.64 12.79 18.69
#